data_AF-A0A9W4MJI3-F1
#
_entry.id   AF-A0A9W4MJI3-F1
#
_cell.length_a   1.000
_cell.length_b   1.000
_cell.length_c   1.000
_cell.angle_alpha   90.00
_cell.angle_beta   90.00
_cell.angle_gamma   90.00
#
_symmetry.space_group_name_H-M   'P 1'
#
loop_
_entity.id
_entity.type
_entity.pdbx_description
1 polymer ?
#
loop_
_entity_poly.entity_id
_entity_poly.type
_entity_poly.pdbx_seq_one_letter_code
_entity_poly.pdbx_strand_id
1 'polypeptide(L)'
;MSFPMDRELLQDLADALRNRFYGKYRGTVTEVDAATLRIRATVPAVLGATPTGWCLPCVPYAGPDVGMFFVPDVGAAVWIEFEGGDVSLPVWVGCFWRSGELPADASPAVRGIVTGAPHRLLFDDDSAEVTLADANDNTVSLDASGVTQARGSQKVVLSDSSVSFNDGAMEVS
;
A
#
# COMPACT_ATOMS: atom_id res chain seq x y z
N MET A 1 -11.01 54.83 -22.29
CA MET A 1 -10.69 54.28 -20.96
C MET A 1 -10.05 52.93 -21.17
N SER A 2 -8.74 52.84 -20.99
CA SER A 2 -8.02 51.55 -20.98
C SER A 2 -8.26 50.94 -19.62
N PHE A 3 -8.99 49.82 -19.54
CA PHE A 3 -9.10 49.07 -18.30
C PHE A 3 -7.70 48.50 -17.97
N PRO A 4 -7.06 48.87 -16.84
CA PRO A 4 -5.76 48.31 -16.45
C PRO A 4 -5.95 46.94 -15.78
N MET A 5 -6.61 46.02 -16.48
CA MET A 5 -7.03 44.71 -15.96
C MET A 5 -6.86 43.66 -17.05
N ASP A 6 -5.61 43.47 -17.50
CA ASP A 6 -5.31 42.45 -18.52
C ASP A 6 -3.93 41.83 -18.32
N ARG A 7 -2.89 42.62 -18.00
CA ARG A 7 -1.51 42.08 -17.95
C ARG A 7 -1.18 41.26 -16.69
N GLU A 8 -1.55 41.74 -15.50
CA GLU A 8 -1.34 40.99 -14.24
C GLU A 8 -2.19 39.73 -14.19
N LEU A 9 -3.48 39.82 -14.54
CA LEU A 9 -4.37 38.65 -14.58
C LEU A 9 -3.87 37.60 -15.59
N LEU A 10 -3.39 38.02 -16.76
CA LEU A 10 -2.79 37.12 -17.75
C LEU A 10 -1.46 36.52 -17.27
N GLN A 11 -0.67 37.26 -16.48
CA GLN A 11 0.55 36.74 -15.87
C GLN A 11 0.24 35.72 -14.78
N ASP A 12 -0.69 36.03 -13.88
CA ASP A 12 -1.15 35.12 -12.83
C ASP A 12 -1.77 33.85 -13.43
N LEU A 13 -2.58 33.99 -14.49
CA LEU A 13 -3.13 32.86 -15.23
C LEU A 13 -2.03 32.07 -15.95
N ALA A 14 -1.06 32.72 -16.57
CA ALA A 14 0.04 32.05 -17.24
C ALA A 14 0.94 31.30 -16.25
N ASP A 15 1.19 31.86 -15.07
CA ASP A 15 1.97 31.23 -14.00
C ASP A 15 1.20 30.07 -13.37
N ALA A 16 -0.10 30.25 -13.13
CA ALA A 16 -0.97 29.16 -12.69
C ALA A 16 -1.03 28.03 -13.74
N LEU A 17 -1.05 28.33 -15.03
CA LEU A 17 -1.06 27.30 -16.08
C LEU A 17 0.31 26.61 -16.25
N ARG A 18 1.42 27.32 -16.02
CA ARG A 18 2.77 26.77 -16.21
C ARG A 18 3.32 26.03 -15.00
N ASN A 19 2.92 26.41 -13.79
CA ASN A 19 3.52 25.94 -12.55
C ASN A 19 2.58 25.07 -11.71
N ARG A 20 1.40 24.73 -12.24
CA ARG A 20 0.47 23.82 -11.56
C ARG A 20 0.43 22.46 -12.24
N PHE A 21 0.53 21.42 -11.42
CA PHE A 21 0.67 20.04 -11.86
C PHE A 21 -0.50 19.19 -11.35
N TYR A 22 -1.62 19.19 -12.10
CA TYR A 22 -2.90 18.60 -11.69
C TYR A 22 -3.07 17.09 -11.98
N GLY A 23 -1.98 16.36 -12.18
CA GLY A 23 -2.02 14.94 -12.55
C GLY A 23 -1.39 14.00 -11.53
N LYS A 24 -1.42 12.70 -11.85
CA LYS A 24 -0.61 11.67 -11.18
C LYS A 24 0.74 11.56 -11.85
N TYR A 25 1.79 11.64 -11.06
CA TYR A 25 3.17 11.55 -11.53
C TYR A 25 3.86 10.34 -10.90
N ARG A 26 4.62 9.60 -11.71
CA ARG A 26 5.41 8.47 -11.20
C ARG A 26 6.57 9.00 -10.37
N GLY A 27 6.71 8.46 -9.17
CA GLY A 27 7.86 8.70 -8.33
C GLY A 27 8.48 7.42 -7.78
N THR A 28 9.64 7.60 -7.16
CA THR A 28 10.36 6.55 -6.45
C THR A 28 10.69 7.05 -5.05
N VAL A 29 10.29 6.29 -4.03
CA VAL A 29 10.56 6.65 -2.63
C VAL A 29 12.05 6.75 -2.38
N THR A 30 12.49 7.84 -1.75
CA THR A 30 13.89 8.07 -1.37
C THR A 30 14.11 8.07 0.13
N GLU A 31 13.09 8.42 0.90
CA GLU A 31 13.18 8.57 2.36
C GLU A 31 11.81 8.33 2.98
N VAL A 32 11.80 7.77 4.20
CA VAL A 32 10.59 7.50 4.99
C VAL A 32 10.80 8.07 6.39
N ASP A 33 9.87 8.90 6.85
CA ASP A 33 9.83 9.37 8.24
C ASP A 33 8.88 8.50 9.05
N ALA A 34 9.45 7.71 9.97
CA ALA A 34 8.70 6.78 10.80
C ALA A 34 7.76 7.47 11.81
N ALA A 35 8.03 8.72 12.19
CA ALA A 35 7.22 9.45 13.17
C ALA A 35 5.93 10.01 12.54
N THR A 36 5.99 10.42 11.27
CA THR A 36 4.86 11.05 10.58
C THR A 36 4.24 10.20 9.47
N LEU A 37 4.84 9.05 9.16
CA LEU A 37 4.47 8.15 8.06
C LEU A 37 4.46 8.86 6.69
N ARG A 38 5.26 9.92 6.56
CA ARG A 38 5.48 10.65 5.31
C ARG A 38 6.67 10.07 4.57
N ILE A 39 6.67 10.29 3.27
CA ILE A 39 7.78 9.91 2.41
C ILE A 39 8.36 11.13 1.70
N ARG A 40 9.60 11.02 1.23
CA ARG A 40 10.08 11.80 0.09
C ARG A 40 10.23 10.89 -1.11
N ALA A 41 10.05 11.46 -2.29
CA ALA A 41 10.22 10.73 -3.54
C ALA A 41 10.93 11.59 -4.58
N THR A 42 11.58 10.95 -5.55
CA THR A 42 11.94 11.60 -6.81
C THR A 42 10.74 11.58 -7.75
N VAL A 43 10.47 12.67 -8.47
CA VAL A 43 9.40 12.75 -9.48
C VAL A 43 9.98 13.36 -10.77
N PRO A 44 10.64 12.55 -11.62
CA PRO A 44 11.43 13.07 -12.74
C PRO A 44 10.65 13.95 -13.72
N ALA A 45 9.36 13.66 -13.93
CA ALA A 45 8.51 14.40 -14.85
C ALA A 45 8.15 15.83 -14.37
N VAL A 46 8.38 16.15 -13.09
CA VAL A 46 7.99 17.45 -12.49
C VAL A 46 9.19 18.15 -11.86
N LEU A 47 10.00 17.43 -11.08
CA LEU A 47 11.11 17.99 -10.27
C LEU A 47 12.50 17.58 -10.78
N GLY A 48 12.58 16.79 -11.85
CA GLY A 48 13.84 16.25 -12.36
C GLY A 48 14.53 15.37 -11.30
N ALA A 49 15.77 15.70 -10.95
CA ALA A 49 16.55 14.97 -9.96
C ALA A 49 16.28 15.42 -8.51
N THR A 50 15.57 16.53 -8.31
CA THR A 50 15.28 17.06 -6.98
C THR A 50 14.18 16.25 -6.30
N PRO A 51 14.39 15.74 -5.07
CA PRO A 51 13.33 15.09 -4.31
C PRO A 51 12.19 16.06 -3.97
N THR A 52 11.00 15.52 -3.75
CA THR A 52 9.86 16.26 -3.20
C THR A 52 10.14 16.78 -1.79
N GLY A 53 9.30 17.71 -1.33
CA GLY A 53 9.05 17.86 0.11
C GLY A 53 8.48 16.57 0.73
N TRP A 54 8.17 16.61 2.02
CA TRP A 54 7.51 15.49 2.70
C TRP A 54 6.09 15.31 2.18
N CYS A 55 5.85 14.22 1.45
CA CYS A 55 4.56 13.89 0.88
C CYS A 55 3.57 13.51 1.98
N LEU A 56 2.41 14.17 1.97
CA LEU A 56 1.28 13.77 2.82
C LEU A 56 0.71 12.42 2.35
N PRO A 57 0.32 11.53 3.26
CA PRO A 57 -0.30 10.26 2.92
C PRO A 57 -1.77 10.43 2.53
N CYS A 58 -2.15 10.00 1.33
CA CYS A 58 -3.54 9.78 0.95
C CYS A 58 -3.84 8.28 1.08
N VAL A 59 -4.22 7.88 2.30
CA VAL A 59 -4.53 6.49 2.66
C VAL A 59 -6.03 6.21 2.59
N PRO A 60 -6.44 4.94 2.41
CA PRO A 60 -7.87 4.58 2.30
C PRO A 60 -8.70 4.88 3.55
N TYR A 61 -8.06 4.90 4.73
CA TYR A 61 -8.73 5.17 6.00
C TYR A 61 -7.78 5.90 6.96
N ALA A 62 -8.21 7.02 7.51
CA ALA A 62 -7.48 7.81 8.50
C ALA A 62 -8.46 8.62 9.36
N GLY A 63 -8.09 8.87 10.62
CA GLY A 63 -8.82 9.69 11.58
C GLY A 63 -8.13 9.69 12.94
N PRO A 64 -8.74 10.28 13.98
CA PRO A 64 -8.22 10.20 15.34
C PRO A 64 -8.11 8.74 15.80
N ASP A 65 -6.89 8.28 16.11
CA ASP A 65 -6.54 6.92 16.57
C ASP A 65 -7.04 5.76 15.70
N VAL A 66 -7.31 6.01 14.41
CA VAL A 66 -7.78 5.00 13.45
C VAL A 66 -7.09 5.16 12.09
N GLY A 67 -6.87 4.06 11.38
CA GLY A 67 -6.40 4.14 10.00
C GLY A 67 -5.95 2.82 9.38
N MET A 68 -5.69 2.87 8.07
CA MET A 68 -5.03 1.83 7.29
C MET A 68 -3.67 2.35 6.84
N PHE A 69 -2.60 1.81 7.42
CA PHE A 69 -1.23 2.28 7.18
C PHE A 69 -0.39 1.21 6.48
N PHE A 70 -0.07 1.45 5.22
CA PHE A 70 0.91 0.68 4.44
C PHE A 70 1.88 1.67 3.81
N VAL A 71 2.90 2.06 4.58
CA VAL A 71 3.90 3.03 4.12
C VAL A 71 4.86 2.34 3.15
N PRO A 72 5.08 2.88 1.95
CA PRO A 72 5.97 2.25 0.98
C PRO A 72 7.43 2.34 1.42
N ASP A 73 8.18 1.27 1.17
CA ASP A 73 9.61 1.20 1.45
C ASP A 73 10.42 2.11 0.52
N VAL A 74 11.64 2.47 0.95
CA VAL A 74 12.61 3.16 0.10
C VAL A 74 12.86 2.34 -1.17
N GLY A 75 12.80 3.00 -2.33
CA GLY A 75 12.91 2.38 -3.65
C GLY A 75 11.59 1.96 -4.28
N ALA A 76 10.49 1.89 -3.53
CA ALA A 76 9.18 1.55 -4.07
C ALA A 76 8.68 2.58 -5.10
N ALA A 77 7.88 2.12 -6.06
CA ALA A 77 7.27 2.97 -7.07
C ALA A 77 5.92 3.51 -6.56
N VAL A 78 5.75 4.82 -6.61
CA VAL A 78 4.61 5.54 -6.03
C VAL A 78 3.98 6.51 -7.01
N TRP A 79 2.67 6.72 -6.87
CA TRP A 79 1.98 7.82 -7.52
C TRP A 79 2.02 9.04 -6.61
N ILE A 80 2.52 10.16 -7.15
CA ILE A 80 2.57 11.46 -6.49
C ILE A 80 1.59 12.42 -7.16
N GLU A 81 0.87 13.16 -6.33
CA GLU A 81 0.05 14.31 -6.70
C GLU A 81 0.51 15.54 -5.90
N PHE A 82 -0.07 16.69 -6.23
CA PHE A 82 0.27 17.97 -5.64
C PHE A 82 -1.03 18.70 -5.28
N GLU A 83 -1.22 19.08 -4.02
CA GLU A 83 -2.46 19.74 -3.57
C GLU A 83 -2.69 21.03 -4.37
N GLY A 84 -3.82 21.13 -5.06
CA GLY A 84 -4.10 22.25 -5.95
C GLY A 84 -3.06 22.44 -7.06
N GLY A 85 -2.30 21.39 -7.41
CA GLY A 85 -1.20 21.43 -8.36
C GLY A 85 0.09 22.07 -7.82
N ASP A 86 0.16 22.39 -6.52
CA ASP A 86 1.34 23.02 -5.90
C ASP A 86 2.46 22.03 -5.62
N VAL A 87 3.61 22.19 -6.29
CA VAL A 87 4.77 21.30 -6.08
C VAL A 87 5.33 21.35 -4.65
N SER A 88 5.02 22.40 -3.88
CA SER A 88 5.40 22.50 -2.46
C SER A 88 4.51 21.70 -1.53
N LEU A 89 3.36 21.20 -2.01
CA LEU A 89 2.38 20.41 -1.25
C LEU A 89 2.22 19.01 -1.87
N PRO A 90 3.26 18.16 -1.85
CA PRO A 90 3.18 16.83 -2.43
C PRO A 90 2.31 15.88 -1.58
N VAL A 91 1.62 14.98 -2.26
CA VAL A 91 0.78 13.91 -1.69
C VAL A 91 1.15 12.60 -2.37
N TRP A 92 1.31 11.51 -1.61
CA TRP A 92 1.41 10.18 -2.20
C TRP A 92 0.06 9.48 -2.11
N VAL A 93 -0.38 8.87 -3.22
CA VAL A 93 -1.76 8.38 -3.39
C VAL A 93 -1.86 6.88 -3.69
N GLY A 94 -0.74 6.18 -3.59
CA GLY A 94 -0.67 4.73 -3.77
C GLY A 94 0.63 4.27 -4.42
N CYS A 95 0.78 2.96 -4.54
CA CYS A 95 1.94 2.31 -5.14
C CYS A 95 1.56 1.62 -6.44
N PHE A 96 2.57 1.26 -7.23
CA PHE A 96 2.40 0.38 -8.39
C PHE A 96 3.61 -0.54 -8.52
N TRP A 97 3.42 -1.71 -9.09
CA TRP A 97 4.52 -2.64 -9.35
C TRP A 97 5.26 -2.25 -10.62
N ARG A 98 6.60 -2.23 -10.56
CA ARG A 98 7.44 -2.32 -11.74
C ARG A 98 7.57 -3.77 -12.20
N SER A 99 8.22 -3.96 -13.33
CA SER A 99 8.52 -5.30 -13.85
C SER A 99 9.30 -6.12 -12.80
N GLY A 100 8.76 -7.28 -12.42
CA GLY A 100 9.37 -8.19 -11.45
C GLY A 100 9.06 -7.89 -9.97
N GLU A 101 8.24 -6.87 -9.67
CA GLU A 101 7.88 -6.52 -8.28
C GLU A 101 6.52 -7.10 -7.84
N LEU A 102 5.77 -7.75 -8.74
CA LEU A 102 4.47 -8.36 -8.42
C LEU A 102 4.65 -9.50 -7.39
N PRO A 103 3.83 -9.59 -6.32
CA PRO A 103 3.89 -10.70 -5.38
C PRO A 103 3.66 -12.03 -6.08
N ALA A 104 4.41 -13.07 -5.69
CA ALA A 104 4.31 -14.40 -6.28
C ALA A 104 2.93 -15.04 -6.08
N ASP A 105 2.24 -14.69 -4.99
CA ASP A 105 0.90 -15.18 -4.65
C ASP A 105 -0.21 -14.54 -5.51
N ALA A 106 0.08 -13.40 -6.16
CA ALA A 106 -0.94 -12.63 -6.85
C ALA A 106 -1.37 -13.29 -8.17
N SER A 107 -2.66 -13.53 -8.32
CA SER A 107 -3.27 -14.03 -9.55
C SER A 107 -4.67 -13.43 -9.72
N PRO A 108 -5.35 -13.61 -10.87
CA PRO A 108 -6.74 -13.20 -11.01
C PRO A 108 -7.70 -13.88 -10.03
N ALA A 109 -7.35 -15.05 -9.48
CA ALA A 109 -8.14 -15.80 -8.50
C ALA A 109 -7.69 -15.54 -7.04
N VAL A 110 -6.46 -15.10 -6.82
CA VAL A 110 -5.90 -14.86 -5.49
C VAL A 110 -5.72 -13.36 -5.24
N ARG A 111 -6.46 -12.82 -4.27
CA ARG A 111 -6.34 -11.44 -3.78
C ARG A 111 -5.72 -11.44 -2.40
N GLY A 112 -4.98 -10.40 -2.06
CA GLY A 112 -4.48 -10.31 -0.69
C GLY A 112 -3.58 -9.14 -0.37
N ILE A 113 -3.13 -9.15 0.87
CA ILE A 113 -2.15 -8.24 1.43
C ILE A 113 -0.87 -9.04 1.69
N VAL A 114 0.23 -8.54 1.13
CA VAL A 114 1.56 -9.16 1.17
C VAL A 114 2.54 -8.09 1.64
N THR A 115 3.28 -8.36 2.71
CA THR A 115 4.31 -7.43 3.23
C THR A 115 5.73 -7.96 3.00
N GLY A 116 6.74 -7.10 3.15
CA GLY A 116 8.15 -7.43 2.89
C GLY A 116 8.77 -8.46 3.85
N ALA A 117 8.19 -8.65 5.03
CA ALA A 117 8.60 -9.68 6.01
C ALA A 117 7.65 -10.90 5.93
N PRO A 118 7.65 -11.59 4.79
CA PRO A 118 6.52 -12.22 4.10
C PRO A 118 5.24 -12.56 4.89
N HIS A 119 4.58 -11.56 5.50
CA HIS A 119 3.24 -11.75 6.06
C HIS A 119 2.21 -11.75 4.94
N ARG A 120 1.15 -12.56 5.10
CA ARG A 120 0.13 -12.81 4.09
C ARG A 120 -1.25 -12.79 4.70
N LEU A 121 -2.18 -12.08 4.05
CA LEU A 121 -3.61 -12.29 4.17
C LEU A 121 -4.15 -12.51 2.76
N LEU A 122 -4.52 -13.74 2.44
CA LEU A 122 -4.91 -14.17 1.09
C LEU A 122 -6.36 -14.64 1.06
N PHE A 123 -7.00 -14.39 -0.07
CA PHE A 123 -8.33 -14.86 -0.45
C PHE A 123 -8.19 -15.55 -1.80
N ASP A 124 -8.34 -16.87 -1.81
CA ASP A 124 -8.26 -17.71 -3.00
C ASP A 124 -9.67 -18.14 -3.41
N ASP A 125 -10.14 -17.60 -4.54
CA ASP A 125 -11.48 -17.91 -5.06
C ASP A 125 -11.55 -19.28 -5.76
N ASP A 126 -10.41 -19.86 -6.16
CA ASP A 126 -10.39 -21.17 -6.82
C ASP A 126 -10.52 -22.29 -5.78
N SER A 127 -9.83 -22.17 -4.65
CA SER A 127 -9.95 -23.10 -3.51
C SER A 127 -11.06 -22.73 -2.52
N ALA A 128 -11.63 -21.53 -2.64
CA ALA A 128 -12.54 -20.93 -1.65
C ALA A 128 -11.91 -20.89 -0.24
N GLU A 129 -10.64 -20.50 -0.17
CA GLU A 129 -9.84 -20.46 1.06
C GLU A 129 -9.46 -19.02 1.45
N VAL A 130 -9.47 -18.75 2.76
CA VAL A 130 -8.85 -17.55 3.34
C VAL A 130 -7.67 -17.96 4.19
N THR A 131 -6.50 -17.37 3.96
CA THR A 131 -5.25 -17.72 4.66
C THR A 131 -4.60 -16.50 5.31
N LEU A 132 -4.25 -16.60 6.59
CA LEU A 132 -3.33 -15.70 7.30
C LEU A 132 -2.03 -16.45 7.56
N ALA A 133 -0.89 -15.91 7.13
CA ALA A 133 0.41 -16.52 7.33
C ALA A 133 1.51 -15.51 7.69
N ASP A 134 2.55 -15.99 8.38
CA ASP A 134 3.77 -15.23 8.67
C ASP A 134 5.03 -15.91 8.10
N ALA A 135 6.19 -15.29 8.32
CA ALA A 135 7.48 -15.80 7.89
C ALA A 135 8.02 -16.99 8.72
N ASN A 136 7.31 -17.45 9.75
CA ASN A 136 7.73 -18.47 10.70
C ASN A 136 6.94 -19.79 10.54
N ASP A 137 6.35 -20.00 9.37
CA ASP A 137 5.47 -21.11 9.03
C ASP A 137 4.21 -21.19 9.91
N ASN A 138 3.81 -20.09 10.56
CA ASN A 138 2.52 -20.02 11.24
C ASN A 138 1.43 -19.71 10.22
N THR A 139 0.36 -20.49 10.25
CA THR A 139 -0.79 -20.34 9.36
C THR A 139 -2.11 -20.46 10.10
N VAL A 140 -3.10 -19.70 9.64
CA VAL A 140 -4.51 -19.89 9.95
C VAL A 140 -5.26 -19.89 8.63
N SER A 141 -5.92 -21.00 8.29
CA SER A 141 -6.73 -21.11 7.08
C SER A 141 -8.19 -21.43 7.40
N LEU A 142 -9.08 -20.91 6.54
CA LEU A 142 -10.52 -21.15 6.57
C LEU A 142 -10.93 -21.63 5.19
N ASP A 143 -11.56 -22.80 5.11
CA ASP A 143 -12.03 -23.41 3.87
C ASP A 143 -13.33 -24.21 4.09
N ALA A 144 -13.76 -24.97 3.09
CA ALA A 144 -14.94 -25.82 3.16
C ALA A 144 -14.86 -26.95 4.20
N SER A 145 -13.67 -27.30 4.68
CA SER A 145 -13.43 -28.33 5.71
C SER A 145 -13.46 -27.75 7.13
N GLY A 146 -13.38 -26.42 7.27
CA GLY A 146 -13.48 -25.71 8.53
C GLY A 146 -12.34 -24.72 8.74
N VAL A 147 -11.73 -24.73 9.93
CA VAL A 147 -10.64 -23.81 10.32
C VAL A 147 -9.42 -24.62 10.75
N THR A 148 -8.26 -24.32 10.16
CA THR A 148 -6.98 -24.96 10.52
C THR A 148 -6.00 -23.91 11.03
N GLN A 149 -5.43 -24.14 12.21
CA GLN A 149 -4.24 -23.43 12.67
C GLN A 149 -3.06 -24.39 12.60
N ALA A 150 -1.95 -23.99 11.98
CA ALA A 150 -0.79 -24.87 11.85
C ALA A 150 0.53 -24.13 12.02
N ARG A 151 1.52 -24.86 12.54
CA ARG A 151 2.93 -24.48 12.56
C ARG A 151 3.78 -25.72 12.25
N GLY A 152 4.37 -25.76 11.06
CA GLY A 152 5.08 -26.95 10.58
C GLY A 152 4.18 -28.19 10.58
N SER A 153 4.55 -29.23 11.33
CA SER A 153 3.74 -30.47 11.43
C SER A 153 2.66 -30.42 12.52
N GLN A 154 2.66 -29.40 13.38
CA GLN A 154 1.67 -29.28 14.46
C GLN A 154 0.45 -28.53 13.95
N LYS A 155 -0.75 -29.00 14.30
CA LYS A 155 -2.00 -28.36 13.87
C LYS A 155 -3.16 -28.58 14.83
N VAL A 156 -4.07 -27.60 14.81
CA VAL A 156 -5.39 -27.68 15.43
C VAL A 156 -6.42 -27.47 14.32
N VAL A 157 -7.34 -28.42 14.17
CA VAL A 157 -8.37 -28.39 13.12
C VAL A 157 -9.74 -28.39 13.77
N LEU A 158 -10.54 -27.37 13.47
CA LEU A 158 -11.97 -27.31 13.79
C LEU A 158 -12.75 -27.66 12.52
N SER A 159 -13.61 -28.68 12.63
CA SER A 159 -14.52 -29.13 11.57
C SER A 159 -15.97 -29.08 12.07
N ASP A 160 -16.94 -29.39 11.21
CA ASP A 160 -18.37 -29.43 11.54
C ASP A 160 -18.73 -30.35 12.73
N SER A 161 -17.91 -31.37 12.98
CA SER A 161 -18.23 -32.43 13.94
C SER A 161 -17.14 -32.69 14.98
N SER A 162 -15.95 -32.09 14.84
CA SER A 162 -14.84 -32.38 15.72
C SER A 162 -13.82 -31.25 15.82
N VAL A 163 -13.09 -31.25 16.93
CA VAL A 163 -11.84 -30.51 17.10
C VAL A 163 -10.72 -31.55 17.20
N SER A 164 -9.73 -31.47 16.32
CA SER A 164 -8.58 -32.37 16.27
C SER A 164 -7.30 -31.62 16.62
N PHE A 165 -6.52 -32.18 17.55
CA PHE A 165 -5.16 -31.73 17.86
C PHE A 165 -4.20 -32.76 17.27
N ASN A 166 -3.28 -32.32 16.39
CA ASN A 166 -2.26 -33.17 15.76
C ASN A 166 -2.82 -34.51 15.22
N ASP A 167 -3.91 -34.46 14.44
CA ASP A 167 -4.57 -35.65 13.88
C ASP A 167 -5.07 -36.67 14.92
N GLY A 168 -5.50 -36.18 16.09
CA GLY A 168 -6.00 -37.00 17.19
C GLY A 168 -4.94 -37.40 18.22
N ALA A 169 -3.68 -37.01 18.03
CA ALA A 169 -2.64 -37.13 19.04
C ALA A 169 -2.81 -36.01 20.09
N MET A 170 -3.50 -36.31 21.19
CA MET A 170 -3.64 -35.36 22.30
C MET A 170 -2.43 -35.45 23.24
N GLU A 171 -1.50 -34.50 23.11
CA GLU A 171 -0.47 -34.23 24.11
C GLU A 171 -0.57 -32.74 24.49
N VAL A 172 -0.89 -32.46 25.76
CA VAL A 172 -0.88 -31.13 26.37
C VAL A 172 0.23 -31.15 27.43
N SER A 173 1.37 -30.55 27.10
CA SER A 173 2.53 -30.45 28.00
C SER A 173 2.60 -29.08 28.67
#